data_AF-A0A8J6GA37-F1
#
_entry.id   AF-A0A8J6GA37-F1
#
_cell.length_a   1.000
_cell.length_b   1.000
_cell.length_c   1.000
_cell.angle_alpha   90.00
_cell.angle_beta   90.00
_cell.angle_gamma   90.00
#
_symmetry.space_group_name_H-M   'P 1'
#
loop_
_entity.id
_entity.type
_entity.pdbx_description
1 polymer ?
#
loop_
_entity_poly.entity_id
_entity_poly.type
_entity_poly.pdbx_seq_one_letter_code
_entity_poly.pdbx_strand_id
1 'polypeptide(L)'
;MESSEYPWYWMSETDAGAQPEEISSCTDCGAALSHGPRGLVVTLLYGKTNSEKHLELCEHSFLPPAPPGVPKCLEEMKREARTIKIDRRLTGANIIDEPLQQVIQFSLRDYVQYWYYTLSDDESFLLEIRQTLQNALIQFATRSKEIDWQPYFTTRIVDDFGTHLRVFRKAQQRATEKDDQVKGTAEDLVETFFEVEVEMEKDVCRDLVCTSPKDEEGLIFNIALL
;
A
#
# COMPACT_ATOMS: atom_id res chain seq x y z
N MET A 1 -4.24 -40.71 -18.73
CA MET A 1 -4.17 -40.58 -17.26
C MET A 1 -2.70 -40.36 -16.97
N GLU A 2 -2.28 -39.10 -17.07
CA GLU A 2 -0.86 -38.76 -17.17
C GLU A 2 -0.66 -37.45 -16.44
N SER A 3 0.06 -37.55 -15.32
CA SER A 3 0.41 -36.46 -14.44
C SER A 3 1.66 -35.78 -14.98
N SER A 4 1.57 -34.47 -15.14
CA SER A 4 2.68 -33.57 -15.43
C SER A 4 3.46 -33.24 -14.15
N GLU A 5 4.73 -33.62 -14.09
CA GLU A 5 5.70 -33.01 -13.18
C GLU A 5 6.95 -32.62 -13.98
N TYR A 6 7.24 -31.32 -14.00
CA TYR A 6 8.42 -30.75 -14.63
C TYR A 6 9.64 -30.92 -13.70
N PRO A 7 10.76 -31.51 -14.18
CA PRO A 7 11.98 -31.64 -13.40
C PRO A 7 12.93 -30.45 -13.64
N TRP A 8 13.26 -29.74 -12.57
CA TRP A 8 14.35 -28.76 -12.56
C TRP A 8 15.65 -29.44 -12.14
N TYR A 9 16.52 -29.74 -13.11
CA TYR A 9 17.92 -30.03 -12.79
C TYR A 9 18.87 -29.66 -13.94
N TRP A 10 19.95 -28.98 -13.54
CA TRP A 10 21.29 -28.91 -14.14
C TRP A 10 21.53 -27.87 -15.24
N MET A 11 22.21 -26.79 -14.85
CA MET A 11 23.42 -26.36 -15.55
C MET A 11 24.50 -26.04 -14.51
N SER A 12 25.53 -26.87 -14.49
CA SER A 12 26.76 -26.73 -13.71
C SER A 12 27.89 -26.16 -14.59
N GLU A 13 28.68 -25.30 -13.96
CA GLU A 13 30.13 -25.06 -14.11
C GLU A 13 30.72 -24.72 -15.49
N THR A 14 31.34 -23.53 -15.60
CA THR A 14 32.73 -23.39 -16.06
C THR A 14 33.33 -22.01 -15.75
N ASP A 15 34.42 -22.05 -14.98
CA ASP A 15 35.66 -21.27 -14.99
C ASP A 15 35.72 -19.72 -15.14
N ALA A 16 36.45 -19.17 -14.16
CA ALA A 16 37.60 -18.27 -14.30
C ALA A 16 37.39 -16.78 -14.61
N GLY A 17 38.08 -15.95 -13.82
CA GLY A 17 38.53 -14.63 -14.25
C GLY A 17 38.12 -13.50 -13.31
N ALA A 18 39.09 -12.95 -12.60
CA ALA A 18 38.97 -11.70 -11.85
C ALA A 18 38.51 -10.53 -12.74
N GLN A 19 37.65 -9.65 -12.20
CA GLN A 19 37.92 -8.23 -11.99
C GLN A 19 36.93 -7.66 -10.94
N PRO A 20 37.37 -6.85 -9.97
CA PRO A 20 36.44 -6.06 -9.16
C PRO A 20 36.02 -4.85 -10.00
N GLU A 21 34.77 -4.81 -10.44
CA GLU A 21 34.19 -3.60 -11.01
C GLU A 21 34.09 -2.53 -9.92
N GLU A 22 34.63 -1.35 -10.25
CA GLU A 22 34.58 -0.14 -9.45
C GLU A 22 33.13 0.24 -9.13
N ILE A 23 32.76 0.14 -7.85
CA ILE A 23 31.61 0.89 -7.35
C ILE A 23 32.11 2.32 -7.11
N SER A 24 31.90 3.16 -8.13
CA SER A 24 32.01 4.60 -8.02
C SER A 24 31.25 5.10 -6.79
N SER A 25 31.97 5.76 -5.89
CA SER A 25 31.41 6.42 -4.73
C SER A 25 30.38 7.47 -5.14
N CYS A 26 29.11 7.24 -4.82
CA CYS A 26 28.16 8.34 -4.68
C CYS A 26 28.27 8.87 -3.25
N THR A 27 28.90 10.03 -3.10
CA THR A 27 29.24 10.67 -1.83
C THR A 27 28.07 11.33 -1.10
N ASP A 28 26.81 11.18 -1.53
CA ASP A 28 25.73 12.08 -1.06
C ASP A 28 24.50 11.44 -0.39
N CYS A 29 24.44 10.12 -0.19
CA CYS A 29 23.37 9.54 0.63
C CYS A 29 23.68 8.09 1.05
N GLY A 30 24.41 7.94 2.15
CA GLY A 30 24.75 6.63 2.73
C GLY A 30 23.59 5.97 3.51
N ALA A 31 22.42 5.83 2.90
CA ALA A 31 21.32 5.01 3.43
C ALA A 31 21.39 3.60 2.81
N ALA A 32 22.28 2.76 3.32
CA ALA A 32 22.23 1.32 3.03
C ALA A 32 21.28 0.66 4.03
N LEU A 33 19.99 0.65 3.70
CA LEU A 33 18.97 -0.13 4.41
C LEU A 33 19.19 -1.61 4.10
N SER A 34 19.98 -2.30 4.94
CA SER A 34 19.91 -3.76 5.03
C SER A 34 19.08 -4.11 6.27
N HIS A 35 17.96 -4.81 6.08
CA HIS A 35 17.02 -5.14 7.15
C HIS A 35 17.36 -6.50 7.76
N GLY A 36 17.72 -6.49 9.05
CA GLY A 36 18.01 -7.65 9.88
C GLY A 36 18.99 -7.29 11.01
N PRO A 37 19.17 -8.12 12.05
CA PRO A 37 20.19 -7.88 13.09
C PRO A 37 21.60 -7.74 12.50
N ARG A 38 21.85 -8.32 11.32
CA ARG A 38 23.06 -8.09 10.51
C ARG A 38 23.16 -6.67 9.96
N GLY A 39 22.06 -6.02 9.60
CA GLY A 39 22.07 -4.65 9.08
C GLY A 39 22.29 -3.59 10.15
N LEU A 40 21.76 -3.80 11.36
CA LEU A 40 22.12 -2.97 12.51
C LEU A 40 23.61 -3.14 12.83
N VAL A 41 24.12 -4.39 12.81
CA VAL A 41 25.57 -4.67 12.96
C VAL A 41 26.39 -4.04 11.84
N VAL A 42 25.94 -4.09 10.58
CA VAL A 42 26.67 -3.47 9.44
C VAL A 42 26.67 -1.95 9.55
N THR A 43 25.55 -1.30 9.86
CA THR A 43 25.50 0.15 10.05
C THR A 43 26.33 0.59 11.26
N LEU A 44 26.33 -0.20 12.33
CA LEU A 44 27.08 0.08 13.56
C LEU A 44 28.59 -0.19 13.36
N LEU A 45 28.98 -1.21 12.60
CA LEU A 45 30.36 -1.48 12.20
C LEU A 45 30.88 -0.47 11.17
N TYR A 46 30.05 -0.07 10.21
CA TYR A 46 30.38 0.97 9.22
C TYR A 46 30.50 2.34 9.90
N GLY A 47 29.56 2.69 10.79
CA GLY A 47 29.65 3.86 11.65
C GLY A 47 30.91 3.83 12.51
N LYS A 48 31.22 2.69 13.14
CA LYS A 48 32.43 2.50 13.93
C LYS A 48 33.71 2.69 13.11
N THR A 49 33.85 2.03 11.97
CA THR A 49 35.06 2.15 11.12
C THR A 49 35.20 3.55 10.52
N ASN A 50 34.10 4.22 10.19
CA ASN A 50 34.15 5.60 9.70
C ASN A 50 34.50 6.59 10.82
N SER A 51 33.97 6.38 12.03
CA SER A 51 34.36 7.15 13.22
C SER A 51 35.81 6.91 13.61
N GLU A 52 36.32 5.66 13.55
CA GLU A 52 37.72 5.31 13.82
C GLU A 52 38.66 5.99 12.82
N LYS A 53 38.38 5.93 11.52
CA LYS A 53 39.16 6.66 10.50
C LYS A 53 39.14 8.18 10.70
N HIS A 54 38.01 8.73 11.15
CA HIS A 54 37.88 10.17 11.43
C HIS A 54 38.61 10.59 12.71
N LEU A 55 38.68 9.69 13.71
CA LEU A 55 39.44 9.86 14.94
C LEU A 55 40.95 9.74 14.71
N GLU A 56 41.40 8.84 13.82
CA GLU A 56 42.81 8.69 13.44
C GLU A 56 43.38 9.93 12.74
N LEU A 57 42.54 10.69 12.04
CA LEU A 57 42.91 11.97 11.39
C LEU A 57 43.01 13.14 12.39
N CYS A 58 42.46 12.99 13.59
CA CYS A 58 42.41 14.03 14.61
C CYS A 58 43.22 13.57 15.82
N GLU A 59 44.55 13.71 15.75
CA GLU A 59 45.52 13.18 16.72
C GLU A 59 45.26 13.64 18.19
N HIS A 60 44.43 14.68 18.41
CA HIS A 60 44.09 15.24 19.72
C HIS A 60 42.59 15.46 19.99
N SER A 61 41.68 14.86 19.22
CA SER A 61 40.24 15.03 19.50
C SER A 61 39.80 14.14 20.67
N PHE A 62 39.81 14.71 21.88
CA PHE A 62 38.99 14.19 22.98
C PHE A 62 37.52 14.37 22.59
N LEU A 63 36.87 13.30 22.13
CA LEU A 63 35.42 13.33 21.99
C LEU A 63 34.82 13.48 23.41
N PRO A 64 33.89 14.43 23.62
CA PRO A 64 33.15 14.48 24.87
C PRO A 64 32.43 13.13 25.08
N PRO A 65 32.23 12.69 26.34
CA PRO A 65 31.53 11.45 26.62
C PRO A 65 30.21 11.43 25.85
N ALA A 66 29.95 10.34 25.14
CA ALA A 66 28.71 10.20 24.38
C ALA A 66 27.53 10.57 25.31
N PRO A 67 26.63 11.49 24.90
CA PRO A 67 25.46 11.82 25.70
C PRO A 67 24.66 10.54 25.99
N PRO A 68 23.83 10.49 27.04
CA PRO A 68 23.19 9.27 27.53
C PRO A 68 22.16 8.65 26.56
N GLY A 69 22.18 9.00 25.28
CA GLY A 69 21.33 8.44 24.24
C GLY A 69 21.47 6.93 24.09
N VAL A 70 22.70 6.38 24.11
CA VAL A 70 22.89 4.92 24.02
C VAL A 70 22.33 4.19 25.25
N PRO A 71 22.65 4.59 26.50
CA PRO A 71 21.98 4.07 27.68
C PRO A 71 20.46 4.23 27.62
N LYS A 72 19.94 5.39 27.19
CA LYS A 72 18.50 5.65 27.11
C LYS A 72 17.81 4.76 26.09
N CYS A 73 18.40 4.56 24.91
CA CYS A 73 17.91 3.60 23.92
C CYS A 73 17.92 2.18 24.48
N LEU A 74 18.98 1.80 25.20
CA LEU A 74 19.07 0.49 25.84
C LEU A 74 17.97 0.31 26.90
N GLU A 75 17.67 1.34 27.69
CA GLU A 75 16.59 1.30 28.69
C GLU A 75 15.19 1.25 28.04
N GLU A 76 14.95 1.98 26.94
CA GLU A 76 13.69 1.88 26.19
C GLU A 76 13.53 0.53 25.49
N MET A 77 14.63 -0.08 25.00
CA MET A 77 14.63 -1.43 24.42
C MET A 77 14.39 -2.52 25.48
N LYS A 78 14.81 -2.29 26.73
CA LYS A 78 14.54 -3.19 27.86
C LYS A 78 13.11 -3.06 28.41
N ARG A 79 12.38 -2.02 28.03
CA ARG A 79 11.04 -1.78 28.53
C ARG A 79 10.11 -2.85 27.99
N GLU A 80 9.41 -3.53 28.90
CA GLU A 80 8.46 -4.58 28.54
C GLU A 80 7.40 -4.06 27.57
N ALA A 81 7.10 -4.89 26.56
CA ALA A 81 6.05 -4.61 25.59
C ALA A 81 4.72 -4.36 26.31
N ARG A 82 4.02 -3.31 25.89
CA ARG A 82 2.72 -2.98 26.48
C ARG A 82 1.75 -4.13 26.23
N THR A 83 0.90 -4.43 27.21
CA THR A 83 -0.17 -5.42 27.02
C THR A 83 -1.18 -4.87 25.99
N ILE A 84 -1.17 -5.44 24.79
CA ILE A 84 -2.09 -5.05 23.72
C ILE A 84 -3.43 -5.76 23.95
N LYS A 85 -4.48 -4.98 24.23
CA LYS A 85 -5.85 -5.49 24.33
C LYS A 85 -6.52 -5.36 22.96
N ILE A 86 -6.95 -6.49 22.42
CA ILE A 86 -7.59 -6.62 21.11
C ILE A 86 -9.09 -6.82 21.35
N ASP A 87 -9.91 -5.88 20.85
CA ASP A 87 -11.36 -6.05 20.90
C ASP A 87 -11.79 -7.08 19.84
N ARG A 88 -12.68 -7.99 20.23
CA ARG A 88 -13.27 -8.95 19.30
C ARG A 88 -14.35 -8.32 18.43
N ARG A 89 -15.01 -7.28 18.93
CA ARG A 89 -16.11 -6.61 18.26
C ARG A 89 -15.56 -5.61 17.23
N LEU A 90 -15.98 -5.76 15.97
CA LEU A 90 -15.57 -4.87 14.87
C LEU A 90 -16.74 -4.02 14.41
N THR A 91 -17.80 -4.68 13.94
CA THR A 91 -19.02 -4.07 13.43
C THR A 91 -20.15 -4.09 14.45
N GLY A 92 -20.10 -5.02 15.41
CA GLY A 92 -21.19 -5.27 16.37
C GLY A 92 -22.25 -6.26 15.89
N ALA A 93 -22.06 -6.86 14.72
CA ALA A 93 -22.84 -8.00 14.24
C ALA A 93 -21.94 -9.25 14.20
N ASN A 94 -22.19 -10.20 15.11
CA ASN A 94 -21.33 -11.39 15.26
C ASN A 94 -21.18 -12.21 13.97
N ILE A 95 -22.24 -12.28 13.15
CA ILE A 95 -22.23 -12.99 11.87
C ILE A 95 -21.23 -12.41 10.85
N ILE A 96 -20.88 -11.12 11.00
CA ILE A 96 -19.87 -10.43 10.18
C ILE A 96 -18.52 -10.43 10.90
N ASP A 97 -18.53 -10.17 12.21
CA ASP A 97 -17.33 -10.03 13.01
C ASP A 97 -16.50 -11.32 13.04
N GLU A 98 -17.11 -12.50 13.14
CA GLU A 98 -16.38 -13.77 13.15
C GLU A 98 -15.64 -14.04 11.84
N PRO A 99 -16.28 -14.00 10.66
CA PRO A 99 -15.57 -14.09 9.38
C PRO A 99 -14.49 -13.02 9.21
N LEU A 100 -14.74 -11.77 9.60
CA LEU A 100 -13.74 -10.70 9.50
C LEU A 100 -12.52 -10.97 10.37
N GLN A 101 -12.72 -11.44 11.61
CA GLN A 101 -11.62 -11.82 12.50
C GLN A 101 -10.80 -12.98 11.92
N GLN A 102 -11.45 -13.94 11.24
CA GLN A 102 -10.77 -15.01 10.54
C GLN A 102 -9.94 -14.48 9.37
N VAL A 103 -10.50 -13.61 8.53
CA VAL A 103 -9.78 -12.97 7.42
C VAL A 103 -8.55 -12.23 7.93
N ILE A 104 -8.68 -11.43 8.99
CA ILE A 104 -7.53 -10.73 9.61
C ILE A 104 -6.47 -11.74 10.06
N GLN A 105 -6.90 -12.84 10.72
CA GLN A 105 -5.98 -13.86 11.21
C GLN A 105 -5.26 -14.60 10.07
N PHE A 106 -5.96 -14.98 9.00
CA PHE A 106 -5.38 -15.62 7.82
C PHE A 106 -4.41 -14.67 7.11
N SER A 107 -4.82 -13.41 6.89
CA SER A 107 -3.96 -12.42 6.23
C SER A 107 -2.66 -12.16 7.00
N LEU A 108 -2.73 -12.00 8.33
CA LEU A 108 -1.53 -11.78 9.14
C LEU A 108 -0.62 -13.02 9.16
N ARG A 109 -1.19 -14.23 9.26
CA ARG A 109 -0.40 -15.47 9.23
C ARG A 109 0.30 -15.68 7.89
N ASP A 110 -0.43 -15.50 6.79
CA ASP A 110 0.04 -15.94 5.47
C ASP A 110 0.97 -14.88 4.83
N TYR A 111 0.71 -13.59 5.07
CA TYR A 111 1.45 -12.50 4.42
C TYR A 111 2.42 -11.74 5.32
N VAL A 112 2.25 -11.78 6.66
CA VAL A 112 3.10 -11.00 7.58
C VAL A 112 3.99 -11.93 8.40
N GLN A 113 3.39 -12.90 9.08
CA GLN A 113 4.06 -13.79 10.02
C GLN A 113 5.19 -14.60 9.35
N TYR A 114 5.00 -15.04 8.10
CA TYR A 114 5.98 -15.83 7.34
C TYR A 114 7.36 -15.16 7.27
N TRP A 115 7.43 -13.92 6.81
CA TRP A 115 8.71 -13.21 6.71
C TRP A 115 9.12 -12.58 8.04
N TYR A 116 8.17 -12.17 8.88
CA TYR A 116 8.47 -11.50 10.14
C TYR A 116 9.27 -12.39 11.10
N TYR A 117 8.90 -13.67 11.21
CA TYR A 117 9.64 -14.62 12.05
C TYR A 117 11.05 -14.96 11.54
N THR A 118 11.40 -14.55 10.32
CA THR A 118 12.80 -14.63 9.86
C THR A 118 13.67 -13.49 10.44
N LEU A 119 13.04 -12.44 10.97
CA LEU A 119 13.69 -11.24 11.48
C LEU A 119 13.67 -11.13 13.02
N SER A 120 12.57 -11.53 13.66
CA SER A 120 12.33 -11.36 15.10
C SER A 120 11.30 -12.37 15.62
N ASP A 121 11.47 -12.81 16.87
CA ASP A 121 10.53 -13.69 17.60
C ASP A 121 9.51 -12.90 18.45
N ASP A 122 9.54 -11.56 18.43
CA ASP A 122 8.64 -10.72 19.21
C ASP A 122 7.20 -10.72 18.67
N GLU A 123 6.23 -11.16 19.45
CA GLU A 123 4.82 -11.17 19.04
C GLU A 123 4.17 -9.76 19.07
N SER A 124 4.79 -8.80 19.74
CA SER A 124 4.21 -7.46 19.97
C SER A 124 3.93 -6.75 18.64
N PHE A 125 4.85 -6.82 17.68
CA PHE A 125 4.64 -6.27 16.35
C PHE A 125 3.38 -6.81 15.63
N LEU A 126 3.17 -8.13 15.66
CA LEU A 126 2.01 -8.75 15.02
C LEU A 126 0.70 -8.33 15.72
N LEU A 127 0.74 -8.17 17.05
CA LEU A 127 -0.38 -7.66 17.82
C LEU A 127 -0.67 -6.18 17.52
N GLU A 128 0.35 -5.35 17.32
CA GLU A 128 0.19 -3.93 16.96
C GLU A 128 -0.41 -3.76 15.56
N ILE A 129 0.05 -4.54 14.57
CA ILE A 129 -0.57 -4.54 13.24
C ILE A 129 -2.04 -4.94 13.34
N ARG A 130 -2.32 -6.02 14.09
CA ARG A 130 -3.69 -6.51 14.29
C ARG A 130 -4.58 -5.44 14.91
N GLN A 131 -4.11 -4.80 15.98
CA GLN A 131 -4.83 -3.73 16.65
C GLN A 131 -5.07 -2.53 15.73
N THR A 132 -4.07 -2.14 14.94
CA THR A 132 -4.18 -1.03 13.98
C THR A 132 -5.23 -1.33 12.92
N LEU A 133 -5.20 -2.53 12.34
CA LEU A 133 -6.18 -2.97 11.34
C LEU A 133 -7.60 -3.01 11.93
N GLN A 134 -7.76 -3.55 13.14
CA GLN A 134 -9.07 -3.58 13.80
C GLN A 134 -9.58 -2.17 14.11
N ASN A 135 -8.73 -1.26 14.59
CA ASN A 135 -9.11 0.13 14.84
C ASN A 135 -9.56 0.83 13.56
N ALA A 136 -8.88 0.56 12.43
CA ALA A 136 -9.31 1.07 11.13
C ALA A 136 -10.68 0.49 10.73
N LEU A 137 -10.89 -0.81 10.89
CA LEU A 137 -12.16 -1.47 10.60
C LEU A 137 -13.32 -0.99 11.49
N ILE A 138 -13.08 -0.76 12.78
CA ILE A 138 -14.07 -0.23 13.71
C ILE A 138 -14.46 1.20 13.31
N GLN A 139 -13.48 2.04 12.96
CA GLN A 139 -13.75 3.39 12.49
C GLN A 139 -14.54 3.38 11.17
N PHE A 140 -14.13 2.53 10.23
CA PHE A 140 -14.85 2.32 8.98
C PHE A 140 -16.29 1.87 9.23
N ALA A 141 -16.50 0.82 10.02
CA ALA A 141 -17.83 0.30 10.35
C ALA A 141 -18.69 1.32 11.10
N THR A 142 -18.08 2.20 11.90
CA THR A 142 -18.79 3.30 12.57
C THR A 142 -19.27 4.33 11.54
N ARG A 143 -18.40 4.74 10.61
CA ARG A 143 -18.75 5.69 9.53
C ARG A 143 -19.79 5.11 8.58
N SER A 144 -19.69 3.82 8.24
CA SER A 144 -20.69 3.15 7.40
C SER A 144 -22.09 3.13 8.01
N LYS A 145 -22.23 3.21 9.34
CA LYS A 145 -23.54 3.29 10.01
C LYS A 145 -24.15 4.69 9.98
N GLU A 146 -23.34 5.72 9.74
CA GLU A 146 -23.81 7.11 9.63
C GLU A 146 -24.45 7.39 8.27
N ILE A 147 -24.26 6.49 7.29
CA ILE A 147 -24.79 6.60 5.93
C ILE A 147 -26.22 6.04 5.87
N ASP A 148 -27.15 6.80 5.29
CA ASP A 148 -28.47 6.30 4.95
C ASP A 148 -28.40 5.49 3.64
N TRP A 149 -28.26 4.17 3.79
CA TRP A 149 -28.12 3.26 2.65
C TRP A 149 -29.37 3.17 1.78
N GLN A 150 -30.56 3.45 2.30
CA GLN A 150 -31.80 3.27 1.54
C GLN A 150 -31.91 4.26 0.36
N PRO A 151 -31.81 5.58 0.55
CA PRO A 151 -31.75 6.53 -0.57
C PRO A 151 -30.57 6.23 -1.51
N TYR A 152 -29.41 5.87 -0.96
CA TYR A 152 -28.25 5.53 -1.79
C TYR A 152 -28.55 4.40 -2.78
N PHE A 153 -29.11 3.28 -2.31
CA PHE A 153 -29.39 2.12 -3.17
C PHE A 153 -30.67 2.25 -4.01
N THR A 154 -31.68 2.98 -3.53
CA THR A 154 -32.99 3.01 -4.21
C THR A 154 -33.12 4.19 -5.17
N THR A 155 -32.42 5.30 -4.93
CA THR A 155 -32.46 6.47 -5.80
C THR A 155 -31.12 6.72 -6.45
N ARG A 156 -30.06 6.93 -5.66
CA ARG A 156 -28.80 7.49 -6.19
C ARG A 156 -28.13 6.57 -7.20
N ILE A 157 -27.86 5.33 -6.81
CA ILE A 157 -27.22 4.37 -7.71
C ILE A 157 -28.08 4.11 -8.95
N VAL A 158 -29.41 4.13 -8.80
CA VAL A 158 -30.36 3.91 -9.90
C VAL A 158 -30.35 5.09 -10.87
N ASP A 159 -30.31 6.32 -10.35
CA ASP A 159 -30.19 7.55 -11.12
C ASP A 159 -28.84 7.61 -11.86
N ASP A 160 -27.74 7.18 -11.21
CA ASP A 160 -26.42 7.08 -11.83
C ASP A 160 -26.42 6.07 -12.98
N PHE A 161 -26.99 4.88 -12.79
CA PHE A 161 -27.15 3.89 -13.86
C PHE A 161 -28.05 4.40 -14.99
N GLY A 162 -29.15 5.06 -14.65
CA GLY A 162 -30.07 5.66 -15.63
C GLY A 162 -29.37 6.73 -16.47
N THR A 163 -28.57 7.56 -15.82
CA THR A 163 -27.79 8.62 -16.46
C THR A 163 -26.71 8.02 -17.36
N HIS A 164 -25.93 7.06 -16.86
CA HIS A 164 -24.92 6.34 -17.65
C HIS A 164 -25.55 5.66 -18.88
N LEU A 165 -26.70 4.99 -18.72
CA LEU A 165 -27.39 4.33 -19.83
C LEU A 165 -27.91 5.34 -20.87
N ARG A 166 -28.37 6.51 -20.42
CA ARG A 166 -28.85 7.59 -21.29
C ARG A 166 -27.70 8.19 -22.11
N VAL A 167 -26.56 8.47 -21.46
CA VAL A 167 -25.31 8.92 -22.12
C VAL A 167 -24.85 7.87 -23.12
N PHE A 168 -24.78 6.60 -22.70
CA PHE A 168 -24.38 5.48 -23.56
C PHE A 168 -25.24 5.33 -24.81
N ARG A 169 -26.57 5.37 -24.67
CA ARG A 169 -27.48 5.27 -25.83
C ARG A 169 -27.30 6.43 -26.81
N LYS A 170 -27.11 7.66 -26.31
CA LYS A 170 -26.86 8.82 -27.16
C LYS A 170 -25.47 8.75 -27.82
N ALA A 171 -24.47 8.22 -27.14
CA ALA A 171 -23.15 7.95 -27.71
C ALA A 171 -23.21 6.89 -28.81
N GLN A 172 -23.93 5.80 -28.60
CA GLN A 172 -24.17 4.77 -29.64
C GLN A 172 -24.90 5.34 -30.86
N GLN A 173 -25.91 6.18 -30.65
CA GLN A 173 -26.62 6.84 -31.75
C GLN A 173 -25.65 7.68 -32.58
N ARG A 174 -24.83 8.52 -31.94
CA ARG A 174 -23.84 9.36 -32.61
C ARG A 174 -22.74 8.56 -33.30
N ALA A 175 -22.28 7.48 -32.66
CA ALA A 175 -21.29 6.58 -33.26
C ALA A 175 -21.85 5.95 -34.54
N THR A 176 -23.11 5.51 -34.53
CA THR A 176 -23.79 4.95 -35.71
C THR A 176 -23.98 6.00 -36.82
N GLU A 177 -24.30 7.25 -36.46
CA GLU A 177 -24.38 8.38 -37.42
C GLU A 177 -23.01 8.74 -38.04
N LYS A 178 -21.90 8.53 -37.30
CA LYS A 178 -20.52 8.72 -37.78
C LYS A 178 -20.03 7.51 -38.62
N ASP A 179 -20.50 6.30 -38.34
CA ASP A 179 -20.07 5.03 -38.96
C ASP A 179 -20.45 4.90 -40.44
N ASP A 180 -21.46 5.66 -40.91
CA ASP A 180 -21.79 5.81 -42.33
C ASP A 180 -20.65 6.45 -43.16
N GLN A 181 -19.58 6.97 -42.51
CA GLN A 181 -18.40 7.53 -43.16
C GLN A 181 -17.07 6.79 -42.87
N VAL A 182 -16.88 6.11 -41.73
CA VAL A 182 -15.67 5.32 -41.38
C VAL A 182 -16.04 4.29 -40.31
N LYS A 183 -15.61 3.02 -40.48
CA LYS A 183 -15.77 1.95 -39.48
C LYS A 183 -15.17 2.35 -38.12
N GLY A 184 -16.03 2.75 -37.19
CA GLY A 184 -15.71 3.14 -35.82
C GLY A 184 -15.27 1.95 -34.98
N THR A 185 -14.20 2.15 -34.24
CA THR A 185 -13.62 1.18 -33.30
C THR A 185 -14.25 1.31 -31.91
N ALA A 186 -13.94 0.39 -31.00
CA ALA A 186 -14.43 0.47 -29.62
C ALA A 186 -13.91 1.72 -28.90
N GLU A 187 -12.70 2.16 -29.27
CA GLU A 187 -12.06 3.38 -28.80
C GLU A 187 -12.88 4.63 -29.20
N ASP A 188 -13.39 4.70 -30.44
CA ASP A 188 -14.19 5.85 -30.92
C ASP A 188 -15.53 5.98 -30.17
N LEU A 189 -16.11 4.86 -29.74
CA LEU A 189 -17.33 4.85 -28.94
C LEU A 189 -17.08 5.39 -27.52
N VAL A 190 -15.92 5.07 -26.94
CA VAL A 190 -15.52 5.55 -25.61
C VAL A 190 -15.27 7.06 -25.65
N GLU A 191 -14.58 7.56 -26.67
CA GLU A 191 -14.38 9.01 -26.85
C GLU A 191 -15.73 9.72 -27.04
N THR A 192 -16.57 9.19 -27.94
CA THR A 192 -17.91 9.75 -28.17
C THR A 192 -18.79 9.68 -26.91
N PHE A 193 -18.59 8.67 -26.04
CA PHE A 193 -19.30 8.58 -24.77
C PHE A 193 -18.96 9.74 -23.84
N PHE A 194 -17.67 10.05 -23.65
CA PHE A 194 -17.26 11.15 -22.78
C PHE A 194 -17.62 12.52 -23.37
N GLU A 195 -17.57 12.71 -24.69
CA GLU A 195 -18.12 13.90 -25.35
C GLU A 195 -19.60 14.11 -25.00
N VAL A 196 -20.39 13.04 -25.06
CA VAL A 196 -21.81 13.07 -24.74
C VAL A 196 -22.05 13.28 -23.25
N GLU A 197 -21.23 12.71 -22.38
CA GLU A 197 -21.29 12.89 -20.92
C GLU A 197 -21.09 14.37 -20.58
N VAL A 198 -20.04 15.00 -21.10
CA VAL A 198 -19.74 16.45 -20.89
C VAL A 198 -20.89 17.34 -21.35
N GLU A 199 -21.53 17.03 -22.48
CA GLU A 199 -22.67 17.81 -22.95
C GLU A 199 -23.92 17.67 -22.08
N MET A 200 -24.11 16.49 -21.49
CA MET A 200 -25.33 16.12 -20.76
C MET A 200 -25.22 16.38 -19.26
N GLU A 201 -24.01 16.27 -18.72
CA GLU A 201 -23.64 16.44 -17.33
C GLU A 201 -22.69 17.64 -17.26
N LYS A 202 -23.22 18.79 -16.83
CA LYS A 202 -22.45 20.05 -16.83
C LYS A 202 -21.42 20.13 -15.70
N ASP A 203 -21.59 19.30 -14.67
CA ASP A 203 -20.87 19.43 -13.40
C ASP A 203 -19.80 18.35 -13.19
N VAL A 204 -19.87 17.20 -13.88
CA VAL A 204 -18.90 16.10 -13.75
C VAL A 204 -18.62 15.47 -15.11
N CYS A 205 -17.34 15.36 -15.47
CA CYS A 205 -16.87 14.56 -16.59
C CYS A 205 -15.85 13.56 -16.08
N ARG A 206 -16.14 12.26 -16.21
CA ARG A 206 -15.30 11.20 -15.63
C ARG A 206 -13.92 11.12 -16.28
N ASP A 207 -13.79 11.57 -17.53
CA ASP A 207 -12.50 11.68 -18.24
C ASP A 207 -11.58 12.75 -17.62
N LEU A 208 -12.17 13.83 -17.09
CA LEU A 208 -11.42 14.95 -16.51
C LEU A 208 -11.18 14.80 -15.00
N VAL A 209 -12.04 14.08 -14.28
CA VAL A 209 -11.94 13.89 -12.82
C VAL A 209 -10.58 13.31 -12.42
N CYS A 210 -10.09 12.31 -13.15
CA CYS A 210 -8.79 11.67 -12.88
C CYS A 210 -7.57 12.55 -13.22
N THR A 211 -7.79 13.73 -13.83
CA THR A 211 -6.71 14.65 -14.22
C THR A 211 -6.54 15.82 -13.25
N SER A 212 -7.44 15.97 -12.27
CA SER A 212 -7.50 17.10 -11.34
C SER A 212 -7.76 16.62 -9.91
N PRO A 213 -6.80 16.81 -8.99
CA PRO A 213 -6.96 16.42 -7.59
C PRO A 213 -8.18 17.06 -6.91
N LYS A 214 -8.57 18.27 -7.35
CA LYS A 214 -9.74 18.97 -6.80
C LYS A 214 -11.06 18.32 -7.23
N ASP A 215 -11.12 17.85 -8.47
CA ASP A 215 -12.31 17.20 -9.01
C ASP A 215 -12.42 15.77 -8.49
N GLU A 216 -11.28 15.09 -8.27
CA GLU A 216 -11.21 13.82 -7.56
C GLU A 216 -11.68 13.93 -6.10
N GLU A 217 -11.17 14.91 -5.34
CA GLU A 217 -11.63 15.19 -3.98
C GLU A 217 -13.13 15.53 -3.96
N GLY A 218 -13.61 16.34 -4.92
CA GLY A 218 -15.03 16.67 -5.06
C GLY A 218 -15.91 15.47 -5.37
N LEU A 219 -15.46 14.57 -6.24
CA LEU A 219 -16.18 13.32 -6.56
C LEU A 219 -16.21 12.40 -5.32
N ILE A 220 -15.08 12.19 -4.66
CA ILE A 220 -14.98 11.35 -3.46
C ILE A 220 -15.84 11.93 -2.33
N PHE A 221 -15.82 13.26 -2.14
CA PHE A 221 -16.65 13.94 -1.15
C PHE A 221 -18.14 13.78 -1.47
N ASN A 222 -18.55 13.95 -2.73
CA ASN A 222 -19.95 13.76 -3.14
C ASN A 222 -20.43 12.32 -2.94
N ILE A 223 -19.55 11.33 -3.13
CA ILE A 223 -19.84 9.92 -2.87
C ILE A 223 -19.84 9.60 -1.38
N ALA A 224 -18.97 10.23 -0.57
CA ALA A 224 -18.72 9.86 0.82
C ALA A 224 -19.48 10.68 1.87
N LEU A 225 -20.04 11.85 1.54
CA LEU A 225 -20.61 12.79 2.52
C LEU A 225 -22.07 13.22 2.26
N LEU A 226 -22.85 12.39 1.54
CA LEU A 226 -24.30 12.54 1.38
C LEU A 226 -25.01 11.19 1.52
#